data_AF-A0A2H8TR91-F1
#
_entry.id   AF-A0A2H8TR91-F1
#
_cell.length_a   1.000
_cell.length_b   1.000
_cell.length_c   1.000
_cell.angle_alpha   90.00
_cell.angle_beta   90.00
_cell.angle_gamma   90.00
#
_symmetry.space_group_name_H-M   'P 1'
#
loop_
_entity.id
_entity.type
_entity.pdbx_description
1 polymer ?
#
loop_
_entity_poly.entity_id
_entity_poly.type
_entity_poly.pdbx_seq_one_letter_code
_entity_poly.pdbx_strand_id
1 'polypeptide(L)'
;MGRSNLAENGDAPRDFMAINSYLMEIEQEYYFYLPRSRQPFRVVLRHLHHTTPTTDIINCLDDLGHKVISITNITHSTNKLPLPLFNIILVRNNNNHEIFKITKLLNSIIKFEYTKRQLGPPECHHCQKYGHTRNYCHRNPRCVKCGAEHFTENCT
;
A
#
# COMPACT_ATOMS: atom_id res chain seq x y z
N MET A 1 35.14 1.14 4.48
CA MET A 1 34.23 1.13 5.64
C MET A 1 32.90 0.57 5.18
N GLY A 2 32.63 -0.70 5.49
CA GLY A 2 31.44 -1.40 5.00
C GLY A 2 30.18 -0.91 5.72
N ARG A 3 29.27 -0.26 4.99
CA ARG A 3 27.92 0.02 5.50
C ARG A 3 27.18 -1.31 5.56
N SER A 4 27.10 -1.91 6.75
CA SER A 4 26.27 -3.08 7.01
C SER A 4 24.81 -2.70 6.77
N ASN A 5 24.19 -3.26 5.74
CA ASN A 5 22.78 -3.05 5.44
C ASN A 5 21.97 -4.04 6.28
N LEU A 6 21.30 -3.56 7.33
CA LEU A 6 20.41 -4.37 8.16
C LEU A 6 19.00 -4.39 7.55
N ALA A 7 18.49 -5.59 7.33
CA ALA A 7 17.12 -5.86 6.93
C ALA A 7 16.48 -6.69 8.04
N GLU A 8 15.63 -6.08 8.86
CA GLU A 8 15.05 -6.75 10.03
C GLU A 8 13.55 -7.03 9.83
N ASN A 9 13.13 -8.24 10.17
CA ASN A 9 11.75 -8.70 10.11
C ASN A 9 11.26 -8.98 11.55
N GLY A 10 10.49 -8.06 12.13
CA GLY A 10 9.78 -8.31 13.39
C GLY A 10 8.38 -8.87 13.10
N ASP A 11 8.16 -10.17 13.29
CA ASP A 11 6.84 -10.79 13.05
C ASP A 11 5.78 -10.41 14.10
N ALA A 12 6.20 -9.97 15.29
CA ALA A 12 5.31 -9.51 16.35
C ALA A 12 5.05 -7.98 16.28
N PRO A 13 3.79 -7.51 16.41
CA PRO A 13 3.45 -6.09 16.29
C PRO A 13 4.10 -5.15 17.32
N ARG A 14 4.44 -5.65 18.52
CA ARG A 14 5.09 -4.85 19.59
C ARG A 14 6.58 -4.68 19.32
N ASP A 15 7.22 -5.77 18.88
CA ASP A 15 8.65 -5.79 18.59
C ASP A 15 8.98 -4.86 17.43
N PHE A 16 8.11 -4.78 16.41
CA PHE A 16 8.27 -3.86 15.28
C PHE A 16 8.45 -2.38 15.70
N MET A 17 7.61 -1.88 16.62
CA MET A 17 7.70 -0.48 17.05
C MET A 17 8.95 -0.22 17.89
N ALA A 18 9.27 -1.13 18.81
CA ALA A 18 10.44 -1.01 19.67
C ALA A 18 11.74 -1.05 18.85
N ILE A 19 11.84 -1.98 17.91
CA ILE A 19 12.98 -2.10 16.99
C ILE A 19 13.11 -0.84 16.12
N ASN A 20 12.00 -0.34 15.56
CA ASN A 20 12.04 0.87 14.73
C ASN A 20 12.46 2.11 15.54
N SER A 21 11.97 2.27 16.76
CA SER A 21 12.40 3.35 17.66
C SER A 21 13.88 3.26 17.99
N TYR A 22 14.36 2.06 18.36
CA TYR A 22 15.78 1.83 18.63
C TYR A 22 16.64 2.18 17.41
N LEU A 23 16.26 1.75 16.21
CA LEU A 23 17.03 2.01 14.98
C LEU A 23 17.05 3.50 14.57
N MET A 24 16.00 4.26 14.91
CA MET A 24 16.01 5.71 14.74
C MET A 24 17.08 6.38 15.62
N GLU A 25 17.38 5.82 16.79
CA GLU A 25 18.36 6.38 17.74
C GLU A 25 19.82 6.12 17.33
N ILE A 26 20.09 5.03 16.61
CA ILE A 26 21.46 4.60 16.24
C ILE A 26 22.01 5.29 14.98
N GLU A 27 21.23 6.18 14.34
CA GLU A 27 21.56 6.94 13.12
C GLU A 27 22.16 6.10 11.98
N GLN A 28 21.78 4.82 11.85
CA GLN A 28 22.24 3.93 10.78
C GLN A 28 21.28 3.93 9.58
N GLU A 29 21.78 3.54 8.40
CA GLU A 29 20.94 3.31 7.22
C GLU A 29 20.20 1.96 7.33
N TYR A 30 18.88 2.00 7.47
CA TYR A 30 18.06 0.79 7.54
C TYR A 30 16.76 0.91 6.72
N TYR A 31 16.06 -0.21 6.60
CA TYR A 31 14.71 -0.24 6.06
C TYR A 31 13.91 -1.36 6.71
N PHE A 32 12.58 -1.20 6.70
CA PHE A 32 11.66 -2.14 7.33
C PHE A 32 10.63 -2.72 6.36
N TYR A 33 10.22 -3.95 6.67
CA TYR A 33 9.00 -4.51 6.12
C TYR A 33 7.87 -4.39 7.13
N LEU A 34 6.72 -3.91 6.66
CA LEU A 34 5.53 -3.89 7.51
C LEU A 34 5.09 -5.34 7.79
N PRO A 35 4.90 -5.75 9.06
CA PRO A 35 4.49 -7.10 9.41
C PRO A 35 3.15 -7.45 8.77
N ARG A 36 2.97 -8.71 8.38
CA ARG A 36 1.76 -9.17 7.66
C ARG A 36 0.46 -8.89 8.42
N SER A 37 0.51 -8.88 9.74
CA SER A 37 -0.60 -8.54 10.64
C SER A 37 -1.05 -7.08 10.52
N ARG A 38 -0.12 -6.15 10.23
CA ARG A 38 -0.41 -4.71 10.05
C ARG A 38 -0.59 -4.33 8.58
N GLN A 39 -0.22 -5.19 7.64
CA GLN A 39 -0.40 -4.93 6.21
C GLN A 39 -1.88 -4.80 5.87
N PRO A 40 -2.30 -3.69 5.26
CA PRO A 40 -3.69 -3.50 4.89
C PRO A 40 -4.11 -4.51 3.81
N PHE A 41 -5.39 -4.82 3.77
CA PHE A 41 -5.95 -5.76 2.80
C PHE A 41 -6.45 -4.99 1.59
N ARG A 42 -5.89 -5.28 0.41
CA ARG A 42 -6.16 -4.53 -0.82
C ARG A 42 -6.98 -5.35 -1.79
N VAL A 43 -8.06 -4.77 -2.26
CA VAL A 43 -8.99 -5.37 -3.23
C VAL A 43 -9.41 -4.35 -4.28
N VAL A 44 -9.87 -4.86 -5.41
CA VAL A 44 -10.46 -4.08 -6.49
C VAL A 44 -11.93 -4.45 -6.57
N LEU A 45 -12.80 -3.46 -6.49
CA LEU A 45 -14.22 -3.59 -6.76
C LEU A 45 -14.48 -3.32 -8.25
N ARG A 46 -15.18 -4.24 -8.91
CA ARG A 46 -15.58 -4.13 -10.31
C ARG A 46 -17.09 -4.01 -10.49
N HIS A 47 -17.45 -3.46 -11.65
CA HIS A 47 -18.82 -3.33 -12.15
C HIS A 47 -19.69 -2.38 -11.32
N LEU A 48 -19.05 -1.38 -10.71
CA LEU A 48 -19.74 -0.28 -10.06
C LEU A 48 -19.43 1.01 -10.80
N HIS A 49 -20.47 1.75 -11.21
CA HIS A 49 -20.29 2.95 -12.00
C HIS A 49 -19.51 4.01 -11.22
N HIS A 50 -18.61 4.73 -11.89
CA HIS A 50 -17.69 5.67 -11.24
C HIS A 50 -18.37 6.87 -10.58
N THR A 51 -19.62 7.18 -10.96
CA THR A 51 -20.42 8.25 -10.33
C THR A 51 -20.97 7.86 -8.97
N THR A 52 -20.86 6.58 -8.59
CA THR A 52 -21.29 6.12 -7.28
C THR A 52 -20.46 6.82 -6.21
N PRO A 53 -21.08 7.51 -5.25
CA PRO A 53 -20.36 8.23 -4.22
C PRO A 53 -19.58 7.24 -3.33
N THR A 54 -18.33 7.58 -3.03
CA THR A 54 -17.44 6.72 -2.23
C THR A 54 -17.94 6.54 -0.80
N THR A 55 -18.71 7.52 -0.28
CA THR A 55 -19.35 7.45 1.05
C THR A 55 -20.31 6.28 1.16
N ASP A 56 -21.13 6.06 0.15
CA ASP A 56 -22.15 5.00 0.18
C ASP A 56 -21.49 3.61 0.12
N ILE A 57 -20.39 3.51 -0.63
CA ILE A 57 -19.56 2.30 -0.69
C ILE A 57 -18.94 2.03 0.68
N ILE A 58 -18.40 3.07 1.36
CA ILE A 58 -17.81 2.94 2.69
C ILE A 58 -18.86 2.46 3.68
N ASN A 59 -20.03 3.11 3.74
CA ASN A 59 -21.09 2.76 4.68
C ASN A 59 -21.59 1.33 4.46
N CYS A 60 -21.86 0.94 3.21
CA CYS A 60 -22.30 -0.43 2.92
C CYS A 60 -21.25 -1.48 3.29
N LEU A 61 -19.95 -1.17 3.12
CA LEU A 61 -18.89 -2.09 3.54
C LEU A 61 -18.76 -2.16 5.06
N ASP A 62 -18.95 -1.04 5.75
CA ASP A 62 -18.91 -0.98 7.21
C ASP A 62 -20.10 -1.76 7.83
N ASP A 63 -21.30 -1.65 7.25
CA ASP A 63 -22.49 -2.43 7.61
C ASP A 63 -22.27 -3.95 7.45
N LEU A 64 -21.44 -4.33 6.47
CA LEU A 64 -21.03 -5.73 6.25
C LEU A 64 -19.85 -6.15 7.13
N GLY A 65 -19.38 -5.28 8.04
CA GLY A 65 -18.28 -5.55 8.97
C GLY A 65 -16.89 -5.40 8.36
N HIS A 66 -16.74 -4.71 7.23
CA HIS A 66 -15.47 -4.43 6.57
C HIS A 66 -15.04 -2.98 6.75
N LYS A 67 -14.11 -2.74 7.67
CA LYS A 67 -13.58 -1.39 7.92
C LYS A 67 -12.66 -0.92 6.80
N VAL A 68 -13.06 0.17 6.14
CA VAL A 68 -12.34 0.78 5.02
C VAL A 68 -11.33 1.83 5.51
N ILE A 69 -10.10 1.79 4.97
CA ILE A 69 -9.06 2.82 5.18
C ILE A 69 -9.16 3.89 4.10
N SER A 70 -9.28 3.47 2.83
CA SER A 70 -9.36 4.40 1.71
C SER A 70 -10.03 3.75 0.49
N ILE A 71 -10.78 4.55 -0.26
CA ILE A 71 -11.34 4.19 -1.56
C ILE A 71 -10.90 5.20 -2.61
N THR A 72 -10.45 4.73 -3.77
CA THR A 72 -10.13 5.56 -4.93
C THR A 72 -10.70 4.95 -6.21
N ASN A 73 -11.28 5.79 -7.08
CA ASN A 73 -11.70 5.34 -8.41
C ASN A 73 -10.46 5.11 -9.30
N ILE A 74 -10.45 4.01 -10.06
CA ILE A 74 -9.37 3.71 -10.99
C ILE A 74 -9.67 4.41 -12.32
N THR A 75 -8.73 5.18 -12.84
CA THR A 75 -8.83 5.84 -14.14
C THR A 75 -8.09 5.08 -15.23
N HIS A 76 -8.51 5.23 -16.47
CA HIS A 76 -7.78 4.75 -17.64
C HIS A 76 -6.39 5.38 -17.72
N SER A 77 -5.36 4.58 -18.01
CA SER A 77 -3.96 5.05 -17.96
C SER A 77 -3.68 6.16 -18.97
N THR A 78 -4.21 6.06 -20.19
CA THR A 78 -3.98 7.04 -21.27
C THR A 78 -4.88 8.27 -21.13
N ASN A 79 -6.20 8.07 -21.27
CA ASN A 79 -7.18 9.16 -21.40
C ASN A 79 -7.66 9.74 -20.06
N LYS A 80 -7.21 9.17 -18.93
CA LYS A 80 -7.58 9.59 -17.56
C LYS A 80 -9.08 9.55 -17.22
N LEU A 81 -9.90 8.94 -18.08
CA LEU A 81 -11.32 8.76 -17.83
C LEU A 81 -11.56 7.77 -16.68
N PRO A 82 -12.56 8.03 -15.81
CA PRO A 82 -12.88 7.15 -14.70
C PRO A 82 -13.46 5.82 -15.18
N LEU A 83 -13.02 4.72 -14.58
CA LEU A 83 -13.49 3.37 -14.92
C LEU A 83 -14.50 2.90 -13.87
N PRO A 84 -15.36 1.91 -14.20
CA PRO A 84 -16.26 1.27 -13.24
C PRO A 84 -15.51 0.31 -12.30
N LEU A 85 -14.43 0.82 -11.70
CA LEU A 85 -13.44 0.11 -10.90
C LEU A 85 -13.03 1.00 -9.72
N PHE A 86 -12.98 0.42 -8.52
CA PHE A 86 -12.51 1.11 -7.33
C PHE A 86 -11.40 0.30 -6.65
N ASN A 87 -10.32 0.97 -6.29
CA ASN A 87 -9.31 0.45 -5.39
C ASN A 87 -9.78 0.67 -3.95
N ILE A 88 -9.88 -0.42 -3.20
CA ILE A 88 -10.34 -0.39 -1.81
C ILE A 88 -9.25 -0.98 -0.93
N ILE A 89 -8.88 -0.21 0.10
CA ILE A 89 -7.92 -0.61 1.11
C ILE A 89 -8.68 -0.79 2.41
N LEU A 90 -8.67 -2.00 2.95
CA LEU A 90 -9.33 -2.38 4.20
C LEU A 90 -8.31 -2.53 5.32
N VAL A 91 -8.77 -2.31 6.55
CA VAL A 91 -8.04 -2.72 7.75
C VAL A 91 -7.92 -4.25 7.74
N ARG A 92 -6.76 -4.78 8.13
CA ARG A 92 -6.57 -6.23 8.23
C ARG A 92 -7.52 -6.79 9.30
N ASN A 93 -8.41 -7.67 8.90
CA ASN A 93 -9.29 -8.41 9.80
C ASN A 93 -9.47 -9.86 9.30
N ASN A 94 -9.88 -10.76 10.19
CA ASN A 94 -10.04 -12.18 9.88
C ASN A 94 -11.14 -12.43 8.84
N ASN A 95 -12.18 -11.61 8.84
CA ASN A 95 -13.30 -11.69 7.91
C ASN A 95 -13.01 -11.10 6.52
N ASN A 96 -11.84 -10.47 6.28
CA ASN A 96 -11.57 -9.78 5.01
C ASN A 96 -11.67 -10.68 3.77
N HIS A 97 -11.42 -11.99 3.90
CA HIS A 97 -11.57 -12.92 2.78
C HIS A 97 -13.03 -13.17 2.40
N GLU A 98 -13.99 -12.85 3.27
CA GLU A 98 -15.42 -12.99 3.01
C GLU A 98 -15.93 -11.93 2.03
N ILE A 99 -15.20 -10.83 1.84
CA ILE A 99 -15.57 -9.78 0.88
C ILE A 99 -15.74 -10.33 -0.54
N PHE A 100 -14.99 -11.38 -0.91
CA PHE A 100 -15.10 -12.02 -2.23
C PHE A 100 -16.40 -12.81 -2.43
N LYS A 101 -17.14 -13.10 -1.35
CA LYS A 101 -18.46 -13.75 -1.41
C LYS A 101 -19.57 -12.75 -1.75
N ILE A 102 -19.32 -11.45 -1.60
CA ILE A 102 -20.29 -10.39 -1.89
C ILE A 102 -20.43 -10.22 -3.41
N THR A 103 -21.64 -10.43 -3.92
CA THR A 103 -21.96 -10.35 -5.36
C THR A 103 -22.88 -9.18 -5.70
N LYS A 104 -23.52 -8.57 -4.70
CA LYS A 104 -24.43 -7.44 -4.86
C LYS A 104 -24.13 -6.37 -3.83
N LEU A 105 -24.12 -5.12 -4.26
CA LEU A 105 -23.88 -3.94 -3.42
C LEU A 105 -24.59 -2.75 -4.07
N LEU A 106 -25.28 -1.90 -3.31
CA LEU A 106 -25.97 -0.71 -3.84
C LEU A 106 -26.86 -1.03 -5.07
N ASN A 107 -27.66 -2.09 -4.99
CA ASN A 107 -28.51 -2.61 -6.07
C ASN A 107 -27.78 -2.94 -7.39
N SER A 108 -26.45 -3.03 -7.36
CA SER A 108 -25.60 -3.32 -8.50
C SER A 108 -24.99 -4.72 -8.34
N ILE A 109 -24.85 -5.43 -9.46
CA ILE A 109 -24.10 -6.69 -9.49
C ILE A 109 -22.61 -6.34 -9.57
N ILE A 110 -21.84 -6.78 -8.58
CA ILE A 110 -20.45 -6.41 -8.43
C ILE A 110 -19.55 -7.64 -8.33
N LYS A 111 -18.24 -7.41 -8.44
CA LYS A 111 -17.23 -8.45 -8.19
C LYS A 111 -16.01 -7.86 -7.51
N PHE A 112 -15.58 -8.49 -6.42
CA PHE A 112 -14.29 -8.19 -5.80
C PHE A 112 -13.19 -9.07 -6.37
N GLU A 113 -12.02 -8.48 -6.61
CA GLU A 113 -10.81 -9.17 -7.07
C GLU A 113 -9.59 -8.73 -6.25
N TYR A 114 -8.60 -9.61 -6.17
CA TYR A 114 -7.31 -9.20 -5.61
C TYR A 114 -6.66 -8.14 -6.50
N THR A 115 -6.00 -7.17 -5.87
CA THR A 115 -5.14 -6.24 -6.61
C THR A 115 -4.05 -7.02 -7.34
N LYS A 116 -3.84 -6.70 -8.63
CA LYS A 116 -2.76 -7.30 -9.42
C LYS A 116 -1.42 -6.99 -8.77
N ARG A 117 -0.64 -8.03 -8.51
CA ARG A 117 0.74 -7.88 -8.06
C ARG A 117 1.59 -7.40 -9.23
N GLN A 118 2.43 -6.41 -8.99
CA GLN A 118 3.47 -6.05 -9.95
C GLN A 118 4.49 -7.18 -10.03
N LEU A 119 4.99 -7.44 -11.25
CA LEU A 119 6.03 -8.44 -11.49
C LEU A 119 7.39 -7.83 -11.13
N GLY A 120 8.22 -8.59 -10.40
CA GLY A 120 9.56 -8.18 -9.98
C GLY A 120 9.63 -7.53 -8.59
N PRO A 121 10.85 -7.34 -8.06
CA PRO A 121 11.05 -6.67 -6.78
C PRO A 121 10.69 -5.19 -6.90
N PRO A 122 10.02 -4.59 -5.89
CA PRO A 122 9.73 -3.17 -5.90
C PRO A 122 11.03 -2.37 -5.86
N GLU A 123 11.08 -1.28 -6.61
CA GLU A 123 12.16 -0.30 -6.53
C GLU A 123 11.82 0.79 -5.52
N CYS A 124 12.77 1.12 -4.64
CA CYS A 124 12.60 2.19 -3.69
C CYS A 124 13.00 3.53 -4.30
N HIS A 125 12.02 4.39 -4.60
CA HIS A 125 12.25 5.73 -5.15
C HIS A 125 12.99 6.67 -4.20
N HIS A 126 13.20 6.26 -2.93
CA HIS A 126 14.00 7.02 -1.97
C HIS A 126 15.50 6.75 -2.17
N CYS A 127 15.94 5.48 -2.14
CA CYS A 127 17.35 5.12 -2.16
C CYS A 127 17.81 4.42 -3.46
N GLN A 128 16.92 4.25 -4.44
CA GLN A 128 17.16 3.56 -5.74
C GLN A 128 17.59 2.08 -5.58
N LYS A 129 17.27 1.43 -4.46
CA LYS A 129 17.54 0.00 -4.25
C LYS A 129 16.26 -0.83 -4.40
N TYR A 130 16.44 -2.07 -4.82
CA TYR A 130 15.37 -3.04 -4.99
C TYR A 130 14.99 -3.74 -3.68
N GLY A 131 13.78 -4.29 -3.65
CA GLY A 131 13.29 -5.19 -2.59
C GLY A 131 12.39 -4.52 -1.56
N HIS A 132 12.30 -3.19 -1.52
CA HIS A 132 11.44 -2.47 -0.58
C HIS A 132 10.83 -1.20 -1.19
N THR A 133 9.90 -0.58 -0.48
CA THR A 133 9.21 0.65 -0.92
C THR A 133 9.64 1.85 -0.06
N ARG A 134 9.37 3.07 -0.54
CA ARG A 134 9.76 4.35 0.11
C ARG A 134 9.24 4.50 1.54
N ASN A 135 8.06 3.96 1.87
CA ASN A 135 7.35 4.25 3.13
C ASN A 135 8.11 3.87 4.41
N TYR A 136 9.03 2.92 4.33
CA TYR A 136 9.78 2.40 5.49
C TYR A 136 11.28 2.36 5.20
N CYS A 137 11.75 3.24 4.30
CA CYS A 137 13.15 3.38 3.96
C CYS A 137 13.75 4.55 4.74
N HIS A 138 14.77 4.29 5.54
CA HIS A 138 15.52 5.29 6.31
C HIS A 138 16.98 5.35 5.84
N ARG A 139 17.18 5.13 4.54
CA ARG A 139 18.50 5.23 3.89
C ARG A 139 18.67 6.61 3.29
N ASN A 140 19.91 7.02 3.03
CA ASN A 140 20.15 8.28 2.34
C ASN A 140 19.47 8.33 0.96
N PRO A 141 18.85 9.47 0.60
CA PRO A 141 18.14 9.59 -0.66
C PRO A 141 19.11 9.56 -1.84
N ARG A 142 18.70 8.93 -2.93
CA ARG A 142 19.39 8.95 -4.23
C ARG A 142 18.45 9.39 -5.33
N CYS A 143 18.96 10.27 -6.18
CA CYS A 143 18.23 10.80 -7.32
C CYS A 143 18.06 9.76 -8.43
N VAL A 144 16.82 9.59 -8.91
CA VAL A 144 16.52 8.72 -10.08
C VAL A 144 17.19 9.27 -11.36
N LYS A 145 17.34 10.60 -11.47
CA LYS A 145 17.82 11.26 -12.69
C LYS A 145 19.35 11.22 -12.83
N CYS A 146 20.07 11.58 -11.77
CA CYS A 146 21.53 11.78 -11.82
C CYS A 146 22.33 10.86 -10.88
N GLY A 147 21.67 10.07 -10.03
CA GLY A 147 22.33 9.14 -9.10
C GLY A 147 23.01 9.79 -7.88
N ALA A 148 22.97 11.12 -7.76
CA ALA A 148 23.55 11.86 -6.64
C ALA A 148 22.72 11.73 -5.34
N GLU A 149 23.34 12.07 -4.21
CA GLU A 149 22.75 11.99 -2.86
C GLU A 149 21.81 13.18 -2.60
N HIS A 150 20.66 13.19 -3.28
CA HIS A 150 19.55 14.11 -3.00
C HIS A 150 18.21 13.49 -3.41
N PHE A 151 17.11 14.09 -2.96
CA PHE A 151 15.78 13.75 -3.48
C PHE A 151 15.64 14.18 -4.94
N THR A 152 14.99 13.35 -5.76
CA THR A 152 14.74 13.65 -7.18
C THR A 152 14.00 14.98 -7.40
N GLU A 153 13.20 15.41 -6.42
CA GLU A 153 12.47 16.70 -6.40
C GLU A 153 13.43 17.90 -6.36
N ASN A 154 14.63 17.73 -5.78
CA ASN A 154 15.66 18.76 -5.63
C ASN A 154 16.75 18.67 -6.72
N CYS A 155 16.57 17.83 -7.73
CA CYS A 155 17.54 17.66 -8.81
C CYS A 155 17.47 18.88 -9.74
N THR A 156 18.57 19.64 -9.80
CA THR A 156 18.81 20.68 -10.82
C THR A 156 19.42 20.05 -12.07
#